data_AF-A0A7Y0K4I9-F1
#
_entry.id   AF-A0A7Y0K4I9-F1
#
_cell.length_a   1.000
_cell.length_b   1.000
_cell.length_c   1.000
_cell.angle_alpha   90.00
_cell.angle_beta   90.00
_cell.angle_gamma   90.00
#
_symmetry.space_group_name_H-M   'P 1'
#
loop_
_entity.id
_entity.type
_entity.pdbx_description
1 polymer ?
#
loop_
_entity_poly.entity_id
_entity_poly.type
_entity_poly.pdbx_seq_one_letter_code
_entity_poly.pdbx_strand_id
1 'polypeptide(L)'
;MGQYLQMGICYRLEVDKKRLDKLEVTLEGLINELNKHLDITLYEINETHEEVIFEIKETVALEQMQEFMQYQYSMCPQEQWDTDCFESASEMMGELSSLKELVELAEEGRFPCFQSNIITDEVKVSAWDLLRVEFSMLVFFIEGKIYMEGYGAFLKYIENNIRESSKKWKIAGTFKCFID
;
A
#
# COMPACT_ATOMS: atom_id res chain seq x y z
N MET A 1 -9.28 -7.69 -20.18
CA MET A 1 -8.17 -7.59 -19.21
C MET A 1 -8.49 -8.58 -18.09
N GLY A 2 -7.49 -9.31 -17.59
CA GLY A 2 -7.68 -10.24 -16.46
C GLY A 2 -7.52 -9.50 -15.13
N GLN A 3 -7.96 -10.11 -14.03
CA GLN A 3 -7.70 -9.60 -12.68
C GLN A 3 -6.36 -10.13 -12.18
N TYR A 4 -5.59 -9.28 -11.50
CA TYR A 4 -4.26 -9.58 -10.97
C TYR A 4 -4.24 -9.33 -9.46
N LEU A 5 -3.57 -10.21 -8.73
CA LEU A 5 -3.18 -9.93 -7.36
C LEU A 5 -2.05 -8.92 -7.38
N GLN A 6 -2.27 -7.76 -6.78
CA GLN A 6 -1.26 -6.74 -6.61
C GLN A 6 -0.95 -6.61 -5.11
N MET A 7 0.34 -6.52 -4.79
CA MET A 7 0.80 -6.38 -3.42
C MET A 7 1.89 -5.33 -3.33
N GLY A 8 1.84 -4.52 -2.28
CA GLY A 8 2.67 -3.34 -2.21
C GLY A 8 2.60 -2.61 -0.89
N ILE A 9 3.27 -1.45 -0.86
CA ILE A 9 3.16 -0.48 0.23
C ILE A 9 2.06 0.53 -0.09
N CYS A 10 1.08 0.67 0.81
CA CYS A 10 0.14 1.79 0.76
C CYS A 10 0.86 3.06 1.24
N TYR A 11 1.20 3.94 0.32
CA TYR A 11 1.90 5.18 0.67
C TYR A 11 0.95 6.34 0.93
N ARG A 12 -0.30 6.27 0.44
CA ARG A 12 -1.28 7.33 0.62
C ARG A 12 -2.70 6.80 0.72
N LEU A 13 -3.50 7.40 1.60
CA LEU A 13 -4.94 7.19 1.67
C LEU A 13 -5.68 8.52 1.56
N GLU A 14 -6.80 8.50 0.86
CA GLU A 14 -7.67 9.67 0.71
C GLU A 14 -9.12 9.33 1.05
N VAL A 15 -9.73 10.21 1.84
CA VAL A 15 -11.11 10.07 2.30
C VAL A 15 -11.85 11.38 2.10
N ASP A 16 -12.92 11.34 1.33
CA ASP A 16 -13.83 12.47 1.13
C ASP A 16 -14.54 12.86 2.44
N LYS A 17 -14.41 14.13 2.85
CA LYS A 17 -15.00 14.67 4.09
C LYS A 17 -16.51 14.72 4.05
N LYS A 18 -17.13 14.96 2.88
CA LYS A 18 -18.59 14.96 2.76
C LYS A 18 -19.16 13.58 3.08
N ARG A 19 -18.42 12.50 2.76
CA ARG A 19 -18.78 11.14 3.15
C ARG A 19 -18.61 10.90 4.65
N LEU A 20 -17.52 11.38 5.25
CA LEU A 20 -17.33 11.30 6.70
C LEU A 20 -18.45 12.01 7.46
N ASP A 21 -18.77 13.25 7.06
CA ASP A 21 -19.83 14.06 7.66
C ASP A 21 -21.20 13.38 7.50
N LYS A 22 -21.49 12.84 6.32
CA LYS A 22 -22.75 12.13 6.05
C LYS A 22 -22.91 10.86 6.91
N LEU A 23 -21.81 10.18 7.21
CA LEU A 23 -21.79 8.97 8.04
C LEU A 23 -21.60 9.29 9.52
N GLU A 24 -21.48 10.57 9.90
CA GLU A 24 -21.21 11.04 11.25
C GLU A 24 -19.94 10.40 11.87
N VAL A 25 -18.94 10.09 11.02
CA VAL A 25 -17.68 9.47 11.44
C VAL A 25 -16.68 10.55 11.81
N THR A 26 -16.21 10.53 13.06
CA THR A 26 -15.15 11.43 13.50
C THR A 26 -13.80 11.00 12.93
N LEU A 27 -12.86 11.94 12.80
CA LEU A 27 -11.49 11.63 12.37
C LEU A 27 -10.82 10.57 13.28
N GLU A 28 -11.03 10.65 14.59
CA GLU A 28 -10.52 9.64 15.53
C GLU A 28 -11.15 8.26 15.29
N GLY A 29 -12.45 8.20 15.00
CA GLY A 29 -13.14 6.97 14.62
C GLY A 29 -12.58 6.39 13.33
N LEU A 30 -12.36 7.23 12.31
CA LEU A 30 -11.72 6.84 11.06
C LEU A 30 -10.33 6.26 11.30
N ILE A 31 -9.48 6.95 12.07
CA ILE A 31 -8.12 6.50 12.41
C ILE A 31 -8.18 5.13 13.08
N ASN A 32 -9.08 4.93 14.06
CA ASN A 32 -9.20 3.66 14.77
C ASN A 32 -9.61 2.50 13.85
N GLU A 33 -10.48 2.74 12.87
CA GLU A 33 -10.91 1.72 11.92
C GLU A 33 -9.84 1.42 10.88
N LEU A 34 -9.20 2.45 10.32
CA LEU A 34 -8.06 2.29 9.42
C LEU A 34 -6.89 1.58 10.10
N ASN A 35 -6.66 1.83 11.40
CA ASN A 35 -5.57 1.22 12.15
C ASN A 35 -5.71 -0.31 12.36
N LYS A 36 -6.88 -0.88 12.07
CA LYS A 36 -7.10 -2.33 12.02
C LYS A 36 -6.57 -2.96 10.72
N HIS A 37 -6.34 -2.13 9.71
CA HIS A 37 -5.94 -2.55 8.37
C HIS A 37 -4.52 -2.13 8.04
N LEU A 38 -4.03 -1.00 8.56
CA LEU A 38 -2.69 -0.48 8.31
C LEU A 38 -2.16 0.13 9.62
N ASP A 39 -0.84 0.22 9.78
CA ASP A 39 -0.27 0.98 10.90
C ASP A 39 -0.32 2.49 10.59
N ILE A 40 -1.41 3.14 11.00
CA ILE A 40 -1.67 4.56 10.74
C ILE A 40 -0.67 5.47 11.45
N THR A 41 0.05 4.96 12.46
CA THR A 41 1.10 5.74 13.14
C THR A 41 2.29 6.06 12.25
N LEU A 42 2.41 5.39 11.10
CA LEU A 42 3.44 5.60 10.08
C LEU A 42 3.10 6.71 9.09
N TYR A 43 1.91 7.30 9.20
CA TYR A 43 1.44 8.35 8.30
C TYR A 43 1.45 9.72 8.96
N GLU A 44 1.59 10.76 8.14
CA GLU A 44 1.22 12.13 8.45
C GLU A 44 -0.23 12.35 7.99
N ILE A 45 -1.01 13.03 8.82
CA ILE A 45 -2.42 13.29 8.56
C ILE A 45 -2.58 14.75 8.20
N ASN A 46 -3.05 14.99 6.98
CA ASN A 46 -3.34 16.32 6.45
C ASN A 46 -4.82 16.43 6.13
N GLU A 47 -5.38 17.60 6.39
CA GLU A 47 -6.78 17.89 6.13
C GLU A 47 -6.90 19.04 5.15
N THR A 48 -7.58 18.81 4.04
CA THR A 48 -7.97 19.87 3.10
C THR A 48 -9.42 20.30 3.38
N HIS A 49 -9.98 21.16 2.52
CA HIS A 49 -11.40 21.47 2.60
C HIS A 49 -12.28 20.27 2.21
N GLU A 50 -11.79 19.39 1.34
CA GLU A 50 -12.59 18.33 0.74
C GLU A 50 -12.24 16.95 1.27
N GLU A 51 -11.01 16.75 1.75
CA GLU A 51 -10.45 15.42 2.02
C GLU A 51 -9.65 15.37 3.32
N VAL A 52 -9.60 14.17 3.89
CA VAL A 52 -8.58 13.75 4.86
C VAL A 52 -7.58 12.89 4.10
N ILE A 53 -6.31 13.29 4.15
CA ILE A 53 -5.21 12.64 3.44
C ILE A 53 -4.25 12.07 4.48
N PHE A 54 -3.93 10.79 4.33
CA PHE A 54 -2.91 10.10 5.12
C PHE A 54 -1.76 9.81 4.17
N GLU A 55 -0.58 10.37 4.40
CA GLU A 55 0.60 10.13 3.56
C GLU A 55 1.71 9.52 4.41
N ILE A 56 2.35 8.45 3.94
CA ILE A 56 3.40 7.77 4.70
C ILE A 56 4.52 8.77 5.00
N LYS A 57 5.04 8.74 6.23
CA LYS A 57 6.19 9.56 6.61
C LYS A 57 7.34 9.27 5.67
N GLU A 58 7.84 10.31 5.01
CA GLU A 58 8.91 10.20 4.01
C GLU A 58 10.14 9.47 4.57
N THR A 59 10.49 9.74 5.83
CA THR A 59 11.59 9.04 6.53
C THR A 59 11.38 7.53 6.60
N VAL A 60 10.15 7.05 6.83
CA VAL A 60 9.85 5.61 6.85
C VAL A 60 10.03 4.99 5.47
N ALA A 61 9.55 5.68 4.43
CA ALA A 61 9.68 5.20 3.06
C ALA A 61 11.15 5.13 2.64
N LEU A 62 11.90 6.24 2.76
CA LEU A 62 13.28 6.32 2.29
C LEU A 62 14.25 5.43 3.07
N GLU A 63 14.08 5.32 4.39
CA GLU A 63 14.99 4.50 5.22
C GLU A 63 14.80 3.00 5.03
N GLN A 64 13.60 2.54 4.66
CA GLN A 64 13.24 1.12 4.76
C GLN A 64 12.75 0.48 3.48
N MET A 65 12.29 1.24 2.47
CA MET A 65 11.68 0.67 1.27
C MET A 65 12.62 -0.30 0.54
N GLN A 66 13.84 0.15 0.26
CA GLN A 66 14.83 -0.64 -0.50
C GLN A 66 15.10 -1.99 0.19
N GLU A 67 15.52 -1.97 1.45
CA GLU A 67 15.85 -3.19 2.20
C GLU A 67 14.62 -4.09 2.42
N PHE A 68 13.45 -3.49 2.68
CA PHE A 68 12.21 -4.24 2.86
C PHE A 68 11.83 -4.98 1.58
N MET A 69 11.88 -4.29 0.43
CA MET A 69 11.58 -4.90 -0.86
C MET A 69 12.57 -6.00 -1.21
N GLN A 70 13.88 -5.78 -0.98
CA GLN A 70 14.91 -6.81 -1.19
C GLN A 70 14.64 -8.06 -0.37
N TYR A 71 14.23 -7.87 0.90
CA TYR A 71 13.83 -8.98 1.74
C TYR A 71 12.60 -9.72 1.19
N GLN A 72 11.54 -9.01 0.80
CA GLN A 72 10.33 -9.66 0.27
C GLN A 72 10.64 -10.44 -1.02
N TYR A 73 11.45 -9.89 -1.92
CA TYR A 73 11.87 -10.59 -3.13
C TYR A 73 12.71 -11.82 -2.83
N SER A 74 13.61 -11.76 -1.84
CA SER A 74 14.39 -12.94 -1.43
C SER A 74 13.54 -14.10 -0.92
N MET A 75 12.31 -13.82 -0.47
CA MET A 75 11.34 -14.81 0.02
C MET A 75 10.48 -15.42 -1.10
N CYS A 76 10.51 -14.83 -2.30
CA CYS A 76 9.71 -15.25 -3.44
C CYS A 76 10.65 -15.62 -4.60
N PRO A 77 10.97 -16.92 -4.80
CA PRO A 77 11.80 -17.33 -5.94
C PRO A 77 11.13 -16.96 -7.26
N GLN A 78 11.77 -16.08 -8.02
CA GLN A 78 11.30 -15.62 -9.32
C GLN A 78 12.23 -16.10 -10.45
N GLU A 79 11.82 -15.91 -11.69
CA GLU A 79 12.70 -16.14 -12.83
C GLU A 79 13.86 -15.12 -12.83
N GLN A 80 14.95 -15.43 -13.55
CA GLN A 80 16.13 -14.55 -13.54
C GLN A 80 15.81 -13.15 -14.05
N TRP A 81 14.95 -13.02 -15.05
CA TRP A 81 14.59 -11.72 -15.62
C TRP A 81 13.84 -10.82 -14.62
N ASP A 82 12.98 -11.40 -13.78
CA ASP A 82 12.31 -10.70 -12.68
C ASP A 82 13.32 -10.23 -11.63
N THR A 83 14.29 -11.11 -11.32
CA THR A 83 15.38 -10.80 -10.40
C THR A 83 16.20 -9.61 -10.90
N ASP A 84 16.60 -9.62 -12.17
CA ASP A 84 17.38 -8.53 -12.79
C ASP A 84 16.59 -7.21 -12.83
N CYS A 85 15.27 -7.28 -13.13
CA CYS A 85 14.37 -6.11 -13.04
C CYS A 85 14.39 -5.52 -11.64
N PHE A 86 14.22 -6.40 -10.65
CA PHE A 86 14.12 -6.02 -9.26
C PHE A 86 15.43 -5.41 -8.74
N GLU A 87 16.58 -6.01 -9.03
CA GLU A 87 17.89 -5.47 -8.66
C GLU A 87 18.07 -4.06 -9.24
N SER A 88 17.74 -3.87 -10.52
CA SER A 88 17.83 -2.56 -11.17
C SER A 88 16.90 -1.51 -10.54
N ALA A 89 15.66 -1.88 -10.23
CA ALA A 89 14.72 -1.00 -9.54
C ALA A 89 15.22 -0.67 -8.13
N SER A 90 15.74 -1.67 -7.42
CA SER A 90 16.24 -1.54 -6.05
C SER A 90 17.49 -0.67 -5.96
N GLU A 91 18.40 -0.72 -6.93
CA GLU A 91 19.53 0.19 -7.02
C GLU A 91 19.06 1.63 -7.20
N MET A 92 18.14 1.86 -8.16
CA MET A 92 17.60 3.19 -8.43
C MET A 92 16.87 3.79 -7.22
N MET A 93 16.08 2.99 -6.50
CA MET A 93 15.41 3.42 -5.27
C MET A 93 16.38 3.89 -4.19
N GLY A 94 17.56 3.26 -4.08
CA GLY A 94 18.59 3.63 -3.11
C GLY A 94 19.26 4.99 -3.37
N GLU A 95 19.09 5.54 -4.58
CA GLU A 95 19.63 6.84 -4.97
C GLU A 95 18.63 8.00 -4.77
N LEU A 96 17.36 7.69 -4.48
CA LEU A 96 16.30 8.69 -4.36
C LEU A 96 16.38 9.45 -3.03
N SER A 97 15.95 10.70 -3.06
CA SER A 97 16.04 11.63 -1.94
C SER A 97 14.69 12.05 -1.36
N SER A 98 13.59 11.69 -2.01
CA SER A 98 12.23 12.03 -1.59
C SER A 98 11.21 10.94 -1.92
N LEU A 99 10.11 10.91 -1.17
CA LEU A 99 8.95 10.06 -1.47
C LEU A 99 8.35 10.40 -2.84
N LYS A 100 8.40 11.69 -3.23
CA LYS A 100 7.92 12.14 -4.54
C LYS A 100 8.68 11.47 -5.69
N GLU A 101 10.01 11.45 -5.62
CA GLU A 101 10.84 10.77 -6.64
C GLU A 101 10.56 9.26 -6.67
N LEU A 102 10.30 8.63 -5.51
CA LEU A 102 9.94 7.22 -5.43
C LEU A 102 8.60 6.91 -6.11
N VAL A 103 7.60 7.77 -5.90
CA VAL A 103 6.29 7.66 -6.56
C VAL A 103 6.41 7.91 -8.06
N GLU A 104 7.16 8.94 -8.47
CA GLU A 104 7.41 9.24 -9.89
C GLU A 104 8.08 8.03 -10.59
N LEU A 105 9.07 7.39 -9.95
CA LEU A 105 9.71 6.18 -10.47
C LEU A 105 8.70 5.04 -10.72
N ALA A 106 7.74 4.86 -9.81
CA ALA A 106 6.70 3.85 -9.91
C ALA A 106 5.66 4.20 -10.99
N GLU A 107 5.33 5.48 -11.16
CA GLU A 107 4.39 5.99 -12.17
C GLU A 107 4.96 5.96 -13.59
N GLU A 108 6.29 6.11 -13.75
CA GLU A 108 6.96 5.96 -15.05
C GLU A 108 6.73 4.59 -15.68
N GLY A 109 6.45 3.56 -14.87
CA GLY A 109 6.24 2.19 -15.34
C GLY A 109 7.48 1.59 -16.01
N ARG A 110 8.66 2.17 -15.77
CA ARG A 110 9.95 1.73 -16.32
C ARG A 110 10.29 0.31 -15.88
N PHE A 111 9.92 -0.05 -14.66
CA PHE A 111 10.16 -1.35 -14.06
C PHE A 111 8.84 -2.13 -13.94
N PRO A 112 8.63 -3.21 -14.71
CA PRO A 112 7.43 -4.05 -14.56
C PRO A 112 7.24 -4.60 -13.14
N CYS A 113 8.35 -4.76 -12.42
CA CYS A 113 8.42 -5.23 -11.04
C CYS A 113 8.14 -4.13 -9.98
N PHE A 114 7.97 -2.86 -10.39
CA PHE A 114 7.69 -1.73 -9.48
C PHE A 114 6.80 -0.67 -10.15
N GLN A 115 5.54 -0.57 -9.72
CA GLN A 115 4.52 0.26 -10.35
C GLN A 115 3.69 1.04 -9.33
N SER A 116 3.11 2.16 -9.73
CA SER A 116 2.09 2.86 -8.95
C SER A 116 0.68 2.38 -9.35
N ASN A 117 -0.20 2.18 -8.38
CA ASN A 117 -1.61 1.95 -8.65
C ASN A 117 -2.50 2.65 -7.60
N ILE A 118 -3.71 3.05 -7.99
CA ILE A 118 -4.70 3.62 -7.08
C ILE A 118 -5.91 2.69 -7.07
N ILE A 119 -6.24 2.20 -5.88
CA ILE A 119 -7.41 1.36 -5.68
C ILE A 119 -8.43 2.04 -4.79
N THR A 120 -9.68 1.71 -5.03
CA THR A 120 -10.78 2.07 -4.15
C THR A 120 -11.22 0.84 -3.38
N ASP A 121 -11.29 0.95 -2.05
CA ASP A 121 -11.80 -0.11 -1.18
C ASP A 121 -12.78 0.48 -0.15
N GLU A 122 -13.59 -0.38 0.46
CA GLU A 122 -14.58 -0.02 1.46
C GLU A 122 -14.12 -0.43 2.86
N VAL A 123 -13.92 0.56 3.73
CA VAL A 123 -13.56 0.36 5.13
C VAL A 123 -14.82 0.41 5.98
N LYS A 124 -15.02 -0.61 6.81
CA LYS A 124 -16.14 -0.65 7.74
C LYS A 124 -15.92 0.35 8.87
N VAL A 125 -16.77 1.37 8.96
CA VAL A 125 -16.67 2.44 9.96
C VAL A 125 -17.72 2.36 11.05
N SER A 126 -18.78 1.59 10.84
CA SER A 126 -19.79 1.25 11.85
C SER A 126 -20.34 -0.16 11.60
N ALA A 127 -21.32 -0.62 12.39
CA ALA A 127 -21.97 -1.91 12.14
C ALA A 127 -22.61 -2.00 10.75
N TRP A 128 -23.07 -0.87 10.21
CA TRP A 128 -23.89 -0.76 8.99
C TRP A 128 -23.26 0.11 7.90
N ASP A 129 -22.26 0.91 8.25
CA ASP A 129 -21.68 1.90 7.34
C ASP A 129 -20.31 1.46 6.81
N LEU A 130 -20.19 1.61 5.50
CA LEU A 130 -18.97 1.40 4.74
C LEU A 130 -18.53 2.75 4.19
N LEU A 131 -17.27 3.09 4.47
CA LEU A 131 -16.63 4.28 3.97
C LEU A 131 -15.72 3.89 2.82
N ARG A 132 -15.97 4.48 1.65
CA ARG A 132 -15.08 4.33 0.51
C ARG A 132 -13.80 5.15 0.74
N VAL A 133 -12.65 4.49 0.66
CA VAL A 133 -11.31 5.05 0.82
C VAL A 133 -10.50 4.75 -0.42
N GLU A 134 -9.75 5.73 -0.90
CA GLU A 134 -8.81 5.54 -2.01
C GLU A 134 -7.42 5.27 -1.43
N PHE A 135 -6.76 4.22 -1.93
CA PHE A 135 -5.44 3.78 -1.48
C PHE A 135 -4.49 3.89 -2.68
N SER A 136 -3.48 4.74 -2.56
CA SER A 136 -2.38 4.78 -3.52
C SER A 136 -1.27 3.85 -3.05
N MET A 137 -0.82 3.02 -3.97
CA MET A 137 0.02 1.85 -3.72
C MET A 137 1.30 1.95 -4.54
N LEU A 138 2.44 1.69 -3.89
CA LEU A 138 3.68 1.30 -4.54
C LEU A 138 3.68 -0.23 -4.63
N VAL A 139 3.33 -0.74 -5.81
CA VAL A 139 3.14 -2.15 -6.11
C VAL A 139 4.46 -2.76 -6.54
N PHE A 140 4.86 -3.85 -5.89
CA PHE A 140 6.08 -4.57 -6.23
C PHE A 140 5.89 -6.08 -6.37
N PHE A 141 4.67 -6.58 -6.28
CA PHE A 141 4.28 -7.91 -6.76
C PHE A 141 3.00 -7.80 -7.56
N ILE A 142 2.99 -8.40 -8.75
CA ILE A 142 1.82 -8.48 -9.63
C ILE A 142 1.71 -9.93 -10.09
N GLU A 143 0.76 -10.67 -9.52
CA GLU A 143 0.58 -12.10 -9.75
C GLU A 143 -0.74 -12.40 -10.46
N GLY A 144 -0.66 -13.27 -11.46
CA GLY A 144 -1.60 -13.28 -12.58
C GLY A 144 -2.88 -14.10 -12.45
N LYS A 145 -3.90 -13.59 -13.17
CA LYS A 145 -5.15 -14.25 -13.62
C LYS A 145 -5.93 -14.99 -12.54
N ILE A 146 -6.31 -14.24 -11.53
CA ILE A 146 -7.22 -14.73 -10.51
C ILE A 146 -8.66 -14.63 -11.06
N TYR A 147 -9.37 -15.76 -11.10
CA TYR A 147 -10.71 -15.85 -11.71
C TYR A 147 -11.85 -16.02 -10.69
N MET A 148 -11.58 -15.87 -9.38
CA MET A 148 -12.56 -16.19 -8.35
C MET A 148 -12.74 -15.09 -7.32
N GLU A 149 -13.99 -14.90 -6.91
CA GLU A 149 -14.37 -14.06 -5.77
C GLU A 149 -14.01 -14.76 -4.45
N GLY A 150 -14.01 -14.00 -3.34
CA GLY A 150 -13.91 -14.56 -1.99
C GLY A 150 -12.50 -14.68 -1.41
N TYR A 151 -11.47 -14.13 -2.07
CA TYR A 151 -10.10 -14.13 -1.52
C TYR A 151 -9.87 -13.17 -0.35
N GLY A 152 -10.85 -12.34 0.05
CA GLY A 152 -10.64 -11.31 1.07
C GLY A 152 -10.03 -11.82 2.38
N ALA A 153 -10.43 -13.01 2.86
CA ALA A 153 -9.82 -13.62 4.06
C ALA A 153 -8.38 -14.10 3.81
N PHE A 154 -8.10 -14.62 2.61
CA PHE A 154 -6.77 -15.08 2.22
C PHE A 154 -5.80 -13.90 2.00
N LEU A 155 -6.25 -12.83 1.36
CA LEU A 155 -5.46 -11.60 1.21
C LEU A 155 -5.11 -11.01 2.58
N LYS A 156 -6.09 -10.93 3.50
CA LYS A 156 -5.83 -10.50 4.89
C LYS A 156 -4.82 -11.42 5.60
N TYR A 157 -4.86 -12.72 5.35
CA TYR A 157 -3.85 -13.63 5.88
C TYR A 157 -2.46 -13.31 5.34
N ILE A 158 -2.30 -13.13 4.03
CA ILE A 158 -1.02 -12.73 3.41
C ILE A 158 -0.52 -11.41 4.01
N GLU A 159 -1.39 -10.39 4.04
CA GLU A 159 -1.07 -9.10 4.62
C GLU A 159 -0.56 -9.22 6.06
N ASN A 160 -1.24 -10.00 6.90
CA ASN A 160 -0.83 -10.19 8.29
C ASN A 160 0.52 -10.91 8.39
N ASN A 161 0.80 -11.91 7.54
CA ASN A 161 2.10 -12.59 7.56
C ASN A 161 3.25 -11.64 7.16
N ILE A 162 3.04 -10.79 6.17
CA ILE A 162 4.06 -9.82 5.75
C ILE A 162 4.20 -8.72 6.81
N ARG A 163 3.10 -8.23 7.38
CA ARG A 163 3.10 -7.26 8.48
C ARG A 163 3.80 -7.79 9.74
N GLU A 164 3.93 -9.09 9.96
CA GLU A 164 4.77 -9.62 11.06
C GLU A 164 6.24 -9.22 10.94
N SER A 165 6.74 -8.92 9.74
CA SER A 165 8.09 -8.38 9.56
C SER A 165 8.24 -6.92 10.03
N SER A 166 7.16 -6.27 10.47
CA SER A 166 7.17 -4.91 11.05
C SER A 166 8.06 -4.76 12.27
N LYS A 167 8.34 -5.87 12.97
CA LYS A 167 9.33 -5.95 14.06
C LYS A 167 10.73 -5.52 13.62
N LYS A 168 11.07 -5.71 12.34
CA LYS A 168 12.34 -5.31 11.74
C LYS A 168 12.18 -4.11 10.79
N TRP A 169 11.18 -4.16 9.90
CA TRP A 169 10.90 -3.09 8.93
C TRP A 169 9.51 -2.51 9.18
N LYS A 170 9.43 -1.40 9.92
CA LYS A 170 8.16 -0.72 10.24
C LYS A 170 7.28 -0.50 9.01
N ILE A 171 7.86 -0.18 7.86
CA ILE A 171 7.13 0.01 6.59
C ILE A 171 6.24 -1.19 6.22
N ALA A 172 6.56 -2.40 6.69
CA ALA A 172 5.69 -3.57 6.51
C ALA A 172 4.27 -3.35 7.08
N GLY A 173 4.11 -2.49 8.10
CA GLY A 173 2.81 -2.12 8.67
C GLY A 173 1.87 -1.42 7.70
N THR A 174 2.38 -0.89 6.58
CA THR A 174 1.59 -0.25 5.52
C THR A 174 1.37 -1.16 4.30
N PHE A 175 1.82 -2.42 4.38
CA PHE A 175 1.67 -3.38 3.30
C PHE A 175 0.19 -3.72 3.06
N LYS A 176 -0.26 -3.80 1.80
CA LYS A 176 -1.64 -4.17 1.44
C LYS A 176 -1.66 -5.05 0.18
N CYS A 177 -2.64 -5.93 0.10
CA CYS A 177 -2.91 -6.80 -1.04
C CYS A 177 -4.29 -6.51 -1.63
N PHE A 178 -4.42 -6.58 -2.94
CA PHE A 178 -5.71 -6.39 -3.62
C PHE A 178 -5.76 -7.15 -4.94
N ILE A 179 -6.97 -7.31 -5.46
CA ILE A 179 -7.20 -7.89 -6.80
C ILE A 179 -7.79 -6.78 -7.66
N ASP A 180 -7.13 -6.49 -8.78
CA ASP A 180 -7.52 -5.47 -9.78
C ASP A 180 -7.44 -6.06 -11.20
#